data_AF-A0A8I1PZG1-F1
#
_entry.id   AF-A0A8I1PZG1-F1
#
_cell.length_a   1.000
_cell.length_b   1.000
_cell.length_c   1.000
_cell.angle_alpha   90.00
_cell.angle_beta   90.00
_cell.angle_gamma   90.00
#
_symmetry.space_group_name_H-M   'P 1'
#
loop_
_entity.id
_entity.type
_entity.pdbx_description
1 polymer ?
#
loop_
_entity_poly.entity_id
_entity_poly.type
_entity_poly.pdbx_seq_one_letter_code
_entity_poly.pdbx_strand_id
1 'polypeptide(L)'
;MTTTSPSGAPPDGVAPEDPERIEAMHALEGAFSELMAEWRRIYVTAAETASPGMLPGSYKVLTVIERTGPITLSALAERVSADKGLTSRSVSELEDRGFVSRTADPADGRVRLIAITAEGTERLNAARAPHERRLAETLGQWPLETIGQLTELLGALARGETPRA
;
A
#
# COMPACT_ATOMS: atom_id res chain seq x y z
N MET A 1 25.22 46.06 37.48
CA MET A 1 25.74 45.05 36.54
C MET A 1 24.67 43.98 36.41
N THR A 2 23.83 44.07 35.38
CA THR A 2 23.82 43.21 34.15
C THR A 2 23.44 41.76 34.50
N THR A 3 22.42 41.09 33.96
CA THR A 3 21.71 41.08 32.65
C THR A 3 20.46 40.19 32.84
N THR A 4 19.21 40.58 32.52
CA THR A 4 18.48 40.41 31.23
C THR A 4 18.61 39.02 30.55
N SER A 5 17.49 38.26 30.57
CA SER A 5 16.79 37.41 29.55
C SER A 5 17.53 36.84 28.32
N PRO A 6 16.98 35.85 27.54
CA PRO A 6 15.60 35.34 27.53
C PRO A 6 15.39 33.80 27.35
N SER A 7 14.12 33.42 27.54
CA SER A 7 13.30 32.48 26.76
C SER A 7 13.97 31.79 25.55
N GLY A 8 13.98 30.46 25.56
CA GLY A 8 14.15 29.64 24.36
C GLY A 8 12.80 29.03 23.98
N ALA A 9 12.07 29.72 23.13
CA ALA A 9 10.95 29.12 22.39
C ALA A 9 11.49 27.95 21.53
N PRO A 10 10.67 26.91 21.24
CA PRO A 10 11.05 25.90 20.27
C PRO A 10 11.33 26.56 18.89
N PRO A 11 12.28 26.04 18.10
CA PRO A 11 12.58 26.59 16.77
C PRO A 11 11.33 26.52 15.90
N ASP A 12 11.00 27.67 15.30
CA ASP A 12 9.89 27.86 14.37
C ASP A 12 9.92 26.82 13.26
N GLY A 13 9.12 25.76 13.44
CA GLY A 13 8.52 25.06 12.33
C GLY A 13 7.57 26.03 11.67
N VAL A 14 8.03 26.66 10.58
CA VAL A 14 7.18 27.50 9.73
C VAL A 14 5.99 26.64 9.28
N ALA A 15 4.87 26.78 9.99
CA ALA A 15 3.57 26.43 9.46
C ALA A 15 3.40 27.15 8.11
N PRO A 16 2.70 26.58 7.12
CA PRO A 16 2.48 27.28 5.87
C PRO A 16 1.57 28.49 6.14
N GLU A 17 2.14 29.67 6.41
CA GLU A 17 1.40 30.93 6.56
C GLU A 17 1.00 31.53 5.20
N ASP A 18 1.58 31.00 4.11
CA ASP A 18 1.28 31.37 2.74
C ASP A 18 -0.07 30.75 2.29
N PRO A 19 -1.10 31.58 2.00
CA PRO A 19 -2.40 31.11 1.55
C PRO A 19 -2.33 30.21 0.31
N GLU A 20 -1.41 30.49 -0.63
CA GLU A 20 -1.24 29.69 -1.85
C GLU A 20 -0.74 28.28 -1.52
N ARG A 21 0.15 28.17 -0.52
CA ARG A 21 0.67 26.88 -0.05
C ARG A 21 -0.39 26.06 0.67
N ILE A 22 -1.24 26.70 1.48
CA ILE A 22 -2.38 26.02 2.14
C ILE A 22 -3.36 25.50 1.08
N GLU A 23 -3.70 26.31 0.09
CA GLU A 23 -4.61 25.91 -1.00
C GLU A 23 -4.05 24.72 -1.78
N ALA A 24 -2.77 24.76 -2.16
CA ALA A 24 -2.11 23.64 -2.82
C ALA A 24 -2.13 22.35 -1.98
N MET A 25 -1.96 22.46 -0.65
CA MET A 25 -2.01 21.30 0.26
C MET A 25 -3.43 20.70 0.34
N HIS A 26 -4.47 21.51 0.45
CA HIS A 26 -5.85 21.03 0.42
C HIS A 26 -6.22 20.39 -0.93
N ALA A 27 -5.75 20.96 -2.04
CA ALA A 27 -5.95 20.37 -3.36
C ALA A 27 -5.29 18.98 -3.47
N LEU A 28 -4.08 18.83 -2.92
CA LEU A 28 -3.40 17.54 -2.83
C LEU A 28 -4.17 16.53 -1.96
N GLU A 29 -4.67 16.95 -0.79
CA GLU A 29 -5.48 16.09 0.08
C GLU A 29 -6.77 15.60 -0.61
N GLY A 30 -7.43 16.48 -1.38
CA GLY A 30 -8.59 16.14 -2.19
C GLY A 30 -8.24 15.10 -3.26
N ALA A 31 -7.20 15.35 -4.06
CA ALA A 31 -6.73 14.43 -5.09
C ALA A 31 -6.32 13.06 -4.51
N PHE A 32 -5.66 13.05 -3.34
CA PHE A 32 -5.29 11.82 -2.64
C PHE A 32 -6.53 11.04 -2.18
N SER A 33 -7.54 11.73 -1.65
CA SER A 33 -8.79 11.12 -1.21
C SER A 33 -9.55 10.47 -2.38
N GLU A 34 -9.61 11.14 -3.53
CA GLU A 34 -10.20 10.59 -4.75
C GLU A 34 -9.44 9.36 -5.25
N LEU A 35 -8.11 9.41 -5.26
CA LEU A 35 -7.24 8.30 -5.61
C LEU A 35 -7.46 7.10 -4.68
N MET A 36 -7.56 7.33 -3.37
CA MET A 36 -7.82 6.27 -2.39
C MET A 36 -9.21 5.66 -2.55
N ALA A 37 -10.21 6.46 -2.93
CA ALA A 37 -11.56 5.97 -3.22
C ALA A 37 -11.59 5.09 -4.49
N GLU A 38 -10.86 5.46 -5.54
CA GLU A 38 -10.69 4.62 -6.74
C GLU A 38 -9.97 3.33 -6.40
N TRP A 39 -8.84 3.39 -5.68
CA TRP A 39 -8.11 2.21 -5.22
C TRP A 39 -8.98 1.26 -4.41
N ARG A 40 -9.82 1.80 -3.51
CA ARG A 40 -10.74 0.98 -2.73
C ARG A 40 -11.77 0.27 -3.61
N ARG A 41 -12.34 0.96 -4.61
CA ARG A 41 -13.28 0.35 -5.58
C ARG A 41 -12.63 -0.76 -6.39
N ILE A 42 -11.38 -0.56 -6.82
CA ILE A 42 -10.57 -1.58 -7.51
C ILE A 42 -10.39 -2.81 -6.62
N TYR A 43 -9.98 -2.64 -5.37
CA TYR A 43 -9.73 -3.75 -4.45
C TYR A 43 -10.99 -4.54 -4.10
N VAL A 44 -12.14 -3.87 -3.95
CA VAL A 44 -13.42 -4.56 -3.73
C VAL A 44 -13.80 -5.41 -4.94
N THR A 45 -13.70 -4.85 -6.14
CA THR A 45 -14.05 -5.55 -7.39
C THR A 45 -13.09 -6.70 -7.67
N ALA A 46 -11.79 -6.48 -7.44
CA ALA A 46 -10.76 -7.48 -7.65
C ALA A 46 -10.88 -8.64 -6.64
N ALA A 47 -11.24 -8.37 -5.38
CA ALA A 47 -11.49 -9.42 -4.40
C ALA A 47 -12.63 -10.34 -4.86
N GLU A 48 -13.77 -9.77 -5.25
CA GLU A 48 -14.93 -10.55 -5.74
C GLU A 48 -14.58 -11.34 -7.01
N THR A 49 -13.75 -10.76 -7.89
CA THR A 49 -13.28 -11.44 -9.12
C THR A 49 -12.32 -12.59 -8.81
N ALA A 50 -11.42 -12.42 -7.85
CA ALA A 50 -10.48 -13.47 -7.44
C ALA A 50 -11.23 -14.67 -6.86
N SER A 51 -12.19 -14.41 -5.98
CA SER A 51 -13.11 -15.42 -5.45
C SER A 51 -14.39 -14.78 -4.91
N PRO A 52 -15.57 -15.34 -5.21
CA PRO A 52 -16.82 -14.84 -4.65
C PRO A 52 -16.80 -14.73 -3.12
N GLY A 53 -17.29 -13.59 -2.61
CA GLY A 53 -17.35 -13.30 -1.18
C GLY A 53 -16.00 -13.10 -0.50
N MET A 54 -14.91 -12.90 -1.26
CA MET A 54 -13.59 -12.62 -0.69
C MET A 54 -13.53 -11.22 -0.11
N LEU A 55 -12.95 -11.10 1.08
CA LEU A 55 -12.78 -9.78 1.70
C LEU A 55 -11.67 -8.97 0.99
N PRO A 56 -11.85 -7.64 0.81
CA PRO A 56 -10.83 -6.78 0.20
C PRO A 56 -9.49 -6.79 0.94
N GLY A 57 -9.53 -6.99 2.27
CA GLY A 57 -8.34 -7.15 3.10
C GLY A 57 -7.56 -8.43 2.76
N SER A 58 -8.27 -9.53 2.54
CA SER A 58 -7.68 -10.83 2.15
C SER A 58 -7.06 -10.74 0.76
N TYR A 59 -7.69 -10.03 -0.19
CA TYR A 59 -7.09 -9.74 -1.48
C TYR A 59 -5.81 -8.87 -1.38
N LYS A 60 -5.79 -7.86 -0.49
CA LYS A 60 -4.59 -7.07 -0.19
C LYS A 60 -3.46 -7.95 0.37
N VAL A 61 -3.79 -8.85 1.29
CA VAL A 61 -2.82 -9.78 1.89
C VAL A 61 -2.24 -10.72 0.83
N LEU A 62 -3.08 -11.33 -0.02
CA LEU A 62 -2.64 -12.18 -1.13
C LEU A 62 -1.68 -11.46 -2.07
N THR A 63 -2.00 -10.20 -2.40
CA THR A 63 -1.16 -9.31 -3.21
C THR A 63 0.22 -9.09 -2.60
N VAL A 64 0.31 -8.89 -1.28
CA VAL A 64 1.59 -8.67 -0.60
C VAL A 64 2.41 -9.95 -0.51
N ILE A 65 1.76 -11.10 -0.29
CA ILE A 65 2.44 -12.41 -0.27
C ILE A 65 3.05 -12.70 -1.64
N GLU A 66 2.30 -12.53 -2.72
CA GLU A 66 2.80 -12.76 -4.09
C GLU A 66 4.04 -11.91 -4.40
N ARG A 67 3.99 -10.60 -4.12
CA ARG A 67 5.11 -9.69 -4.39
C ARG A 67 6.34 -9.95 -3.51
N THR A 68 6.14 -10.47 -2.29
CA THR A 68 7.25 -10.66 -1.33
C THR A 68 7.87 -12.05 -1.41
N GLY A 69 7.12 -13.05 -1.88
CA GLY A 69 7.48 -14.45 -1.73
C GLY A 69 7.15 -14.99 -0.32
N PRO A 70 7.67 -16.19 0.03
CA PRO A 70 7.41 -16.82 1.32
C PRO A 70 7.72 -15.89 2.50
N ILE A 71 6.74 -15.68 3.39
CA ILE A 71 6.82 -14.68 4.46
C ILE A 71 6.20 -15.19 5.77
N THR A 72 6.75 -14.76 6.91
CA THR A 72 6.14 -15.04 8.22
C THR A 72 4.91 -14.17 8.48
N LEU A 73 4.00 -14.63 9.34
CA LEU A 73 2.82 -13.84 9.72
C LEU A 73 3.19 -12.49 10.36
N SER A 74 4.28 -12.41 11.12
CA SER A 74 4.72 -11.16 11.75
C SER A 74 5.20 -10.14 10.71
N ALA A 75 6.10 -10.57 9.81
CA ALA A 75 6.60 -9.71 8.75
C ALA A 75 5.49 -9.29 7.78
N LEU A 76 4.52 -10.17 7.54
CA LEU A 76 3.35 -9.84 6.74
C LEU A 76 2.50 -8.74 7.40
N ALA A 77 2.20 -8.85 8.70
CA ALA A 77 1.43 -7.86 9.45
C ALA A 77 2.09 -6.47 9.42
N GLU A 78 3.42 -6.43 9.58
CA GLU A 78 4.21 -5.20 9.45
C GLU A 78 4.08 -4.59 8.05
N ARG A 79 4.20 -5.40 6.99
CA ARG A 79 4.10 -4.94 5.59
C ARG A 79 2.72 -4.45 5.19
N VAL A 80 1.65 -5.07 5.69
CA VAL A 80 0.28 -4.63 5.37
C VAL A 80 -0.19 -3.46 6.26
N SER A 81 0.63 -3.08 7.24
CA SER A 81 0.33 -2.08 8.29
C SER A 81 -0.98 -2.40 9.02
N ALA A 82 -1.17 -3.67 9.37
CA ALA A 82 -2.36 -4.17 10.06
C ALA A 82 -1.96 -4.96 11.31
N ASP A 83 -2.90 -5.12 12.24
CA ASP A 83 -2.66 -5.95 13.42
C ASP A 83 -2.53 -7.44 13.04
N LYS A 84 -1.84 -8.20 13.91
CA LYS A 84 -1.60 -9.63 13.70
C LYS A 84 -2.90 -10.45 13.66
N GLY A 85 -3.94 -10.04 14.37
CA GLY A 85 -5.23 -10.74 14.40
C GLY A 85 -5.95 -10.63 13.06
N LEU A 86 -6.04 -9.41 12.51
CA LEU A 86 -6.63 -9.17 11.19
C LEU A 86 -5.84 -9.85 10.08
N THR A 87 -4.51 -9.78 10.16
CA THR A 87 -3.62 -10.46 9.20
C THR A 87 -3.81 -11.97 9.27
N SER A 88 -3.88 -12.55 10.48
CA SER A 88 -4.09 -13.99 10.66
C SER A 88 -5.43 -14.45 10.07
N ARG A 89 -6.53 -13.72 10.33
CA ARG A 89 -7.84 -14.03 9.76
C ARG A 89 -7.81 -14.02 8.23
N SER A 90 -7.15 -13.01 7.65
CA SER A 90 -7.01 -12.91 6.19
C SER A 90 -6.23 -14.09 5.63
N VAL A 91 -5.12 -14.50 6.26
CA VAL A 91 -4.34 -15.66 5.84
C VAL A 91 -5.14 -16.95 5.98
N SER A 92 -5.90 -17.14 7.06
CA SER A 92 -6.77 -18.31 7.22
C SER A 92 -7.83 -18.38 6.13
N GLU A 93 -8.51 -17.27 5.82
CA GLU A 93 -9.47 -17.24 4.70
C GLU A 93 -8.81 -17.61 3.36
N LEU A 94 -7.59 -17.11 3.10
CA LEU A 94 -6.84 -17.44 1.89
C LEU A 94 -6.41 -18.91 1.84
N GLU A 95 -6.06 -19.50 2.98
CA GLU A 95 -5.65 -20.89 3.11
C GLU A 95 -6.87 -21.82 2.91
N ASP A 96 -8.02 -21.48 3.49
CA ASP A 96 -9.29 -22.20 3.30
C ASP A 96 -9.75 -22.20 1.83
N ARG A 97 -9.43 -21.12 1.10
CA ARG A 97 -9.68 -21.00 -0.35
C ARG A 97 -8.60 -21.65 -1.23
N GLY A 98 -7.53 -22.19 -0.64
CA GLY A 98 -6.43 -22.82 -1.39
C GLY A 98 -5.47 -21.84 -2.07
N PHE A 99 -5.55 -20.53 -1.78
CA PHE A 99 -4.74 -19.50 -2.45
C PHE A 99 -3.36 -19.32 -1.82
N VAL A 100 -3.20 -19.73 -0.57
CA VAL A 100 -1.91 -19.74 0.12
C VAL A 100 -1.73 -21.07 0.84
N SER A 101 -0.48 -21.38 1.18
CA SER A 101 -0.13 -22.52 2.01
C SER A 101 0.81 -22.09 3.15
N ARG A 102 0.72 -22.79 4.29
CA ARG A 102 1.65 -22.63 5.41
C ARG A 102 2.59 -23.83 5.48
N THR A 103 3.88 -23.58 5.41
CA THR A 103 4.92 -24.60 5.56
C THR A 103 5.84 -24.26 6.72
N ALA A 104 6.42 -25.27 7.37
CA ALA A 104 7.47 -25.03 8.37
C ALA A 104 8.70 -24.44 7.67
N ASP A 105 9.33 -23.45 8.29
CA ASP A 105 10.59 -22.90 7.78
C ASP A 105 11.68 -23.99 7.85
N PRO A 106 12.35 -24.32 6.73
CA PRO A 106 13.43 -25.29 6.72
C PRO A 106 14.60 -24.93 7.65
N ALA A 107 14.81 -23.64 7.94
CA ALA A 107 15.87 -23.16 8.81
C ALA A 107 15.47 -23.16 10.30
N ASP A 108 14.18 -23.01 10.61
CA ASP A 108 13.64 -23.10 11.96
C ASP A 108 12.20 -23.64 11.94
N GLY A 109 12.03 -24.94 12.20
CA GLY A 109 10.72 -25.60 12.15
C GLY A 109 9.67 -25.06 13.14
N ARG A 110 10.04 -24.14 14.04
CA ARG A 110 9.10 -23.39 14.89
C ARG A 110 8.42 -22.23 14.16
N VAL A 111 9.02 -21.74 13.09
CA VAL A 111 8.48 -20.67 12.23
C VAL A 111 7.66 -21.29 11.12
N ARG A 112 6.57 -20.61 10.74
CA ARG A 112 5.80 -20.96 9.54
C ARG A 112 5.89 -19.86 8.50
N LEU A 113 6.19 -20.27 7.28
CA LEU A 113 6.19 -19.43 6.10
C LEU A 113 4.86 -19.58 5.38
N ILE A 114 4.30 -18.45 4.96
CA ILE A 114 3.10 -18.35 4.15
C ILE A 114 3.55 -18.05 2.73
N ALA A 115 3.14 -18.88 1.77
CA ALA A 115 3.45 -18.70 0.36
C ALA A 115 2.18 -18.80 -0.49
N ILE A 116 2.13 -18.04 -1.58
CA ILE A 116 1.05 -18.13 -2.56
C ILE A 116 1.11 -19.48 -3.30
N THR A 117 -0.04 -20.07 -3.60
CA THR A 117 -0.13 -21.28 -4.42
C THR A 117 -0.22 -20.94 -5.91
N ALA A 118 -0.12 -21.97 -6.76
CA ALA A 118 -0.37 -21.81 -8.20
C ALA A 118 -1.78 -21.27 -8.48
N GLU A 119 -2.80 -21.83 -7.82
CA GLU A 119 -4.18 -21.35 -7.93
C GLU A 119 -4.31 -19.90 -7.43
N GLY A 120 -3.73 -19.57 -6.27
CA GLY A 120 -3.75 -18.20 -5.76
C GLY A 120 -3.13 -17.20 -6.74
N THR A 121 -2.06 -17.60 -7.42
CA THR A 121 -1.39 -16.77 -8.45
C THR A 121 -2.29 -16.58 -9.66
N GLU A 122 -2.93 -17.64 -10.17
CA GLU A 122 -3.86 -17.56 -11.30
C GLU A 122 -5.05 -16.63 -10.98
N ARG A 123 -5.67 -16.81 -9.81
CA ARG A 123 -6.81 -15.97 -9.37
C ARG A 123 -6.41 -14.52 -9.19
N LEU A 124 -5.24 -14.27 -8.61
CA LEU A 124 -4.72 -12.93 -8.42
C LEU A 124 -4.48 -12.23 -9.77
N ASN A 125 -3.88 -12.92 -10.74
CA ASN A 125 -3.65 -12.39 -12.08
C ASN A 125 -4.96 -12.09 -12.81
N ALA A 126 -5.93 -13.00 -12.75
CA ALA A 126 -7.25 -12.79 -13.33
C ALA A 126 -7.98 -11.57 -12.71
N ALA A 127 -7.85 -11.38 -11.40
CA ALA A 127 -8.45 -10.25 -10.69
C ALA A 127 -7.78 -8.90 -10.99
N ARG A 128 -6.46 -8.88 -11.27
CA ARG A 128 -5.72 -7.66 -11.60
C ARG A 128 -5.88 -7.21 -13.05
N ALA A 129 -6.03 -8.15 -13.98
CA ALA A 129 -6.03 -7.89 -15.41
C ALA A 129 -7.01 -6.79 -15.89
N PRO A 130 -8.26 -6.66 -15.35
CA PRO A 130 -9.14 -5.55 -15.72
C PRO A 130 -8.58 -4.18 -15.32
N HIS A 131 -8.00 -4.07 -14.12
CA HIS A 131 -7.43 -2.82 -13.64
C HIS A 131 -6.15 -2.45 -14.39
N GLU A 132 -5.27 -3.43 -14.63
CA GLU A 132 -4.05 -3.23 -15.40
C GLU A 132 -4.34 -2.75 -16.82
N ARG A 133 -5.36 -3.33 -17.49
CA ARG A 133 -5.80 -2.85 -18.81
C ARG A 133 -6.27 -1.41 -18.79
N ARG A 134 -7.15 -1.05 -17.84
CA ARG A 134 -7.64 0.34 -17.71
C ARG A 134 -6.51 1.32 -17.41
N LEU A 135 -5.55 0.92 -16.57
CA LEU A 135 -4.38 1.73 -16.26
C LEU A 135 -3.50 1.91 -17.50
N ALA A 136 -3.26 0.84 -18.27
CA ALA A 136 -2.50 0.90 -19.51
C ALA A 136 -3.18 1.78 -20.58
N GLU A 137 -4.51 1.73 -20.71
CA GLU A 137 -5.27 2.60 -21.60
C GLU A 137 -5.15 4.08 -21.22
N THR A 138 -5.22 4.38 -19.91
CA THR A 138 -5.11 5.74 -19.39
C THR A 138 -3.70 6.28 -19.56
N LEU A 139 -2.70 5.52 -19.09
CA LEU A 139 -1.29 5.92 -19.14
C LEU A 139 -0.73 5.89 -20.56
N GLY A 140 -1.29 5.08 -21.46
CA GLY A 140 -0.87 5.03 -22.87
C GLY A 140 -1.09 6.35 -23.62
N GLN A 141 -1.92 7.26 -23.09
CA GLN A 141 -2.14 8.59 -23.64
C GLN A 141 -1.24 9.65 -23.01
N TRP A 142 -0.50 9.31 -21.95
CA TRP A 142 0.33 10.25 -21.19
C TRP A 142 1.77 10.24 -21.70
N PRO A 143 2.49 11.39 -21.68
CA PRO A 143 3.93 11.41 -21.91
C PRO A 143 4.67 10.56 -20.88
N LEU A 144 5.68 9.81 -21.31
CA LEU A 144 6.48 8.97 -20.43
C LEU A 144 7.14 9.76 -19.28
N GLU A 145 7.56 10.99 -19.57
CA GLU A 145 8.13 11.92 -18.58
C GLU A 145 7.13 12.24 -17.46
N THR A 146 5.86 12.49 -17.80
CA THR A 146 4.79 12.76 -16.83
C THR A 146 4.56 11.55 -15.92
N ILE A 147 4.59 10.33 -16.47
CA ILE A 147 4.47 9.09 -15.69
C ILE A 147 5.65 8.95 -14.71
N GLY A 148 6.87 9.22 -15.20
CA GLY A 148 8.09 9.20 -14.39
C GLY A 148 8.04 10.21 -13.25
N GLN A 149 7.66 11.45 -13.55
CA GLN A 149 7.53 12.53 -12.56
C GLN A 149 6.47 12.19 -11.50
N LEU A 150 5.29 11.72 -11.89
CA LEU A 150 4.25 11.33 -10.93
C LEU A 150 4.75 10.18 -10.02
N THR A 151 5.46 9.21 -10.59
CA THR A 151 6.04 8.09 -9.83
C THR A 151 7.04 8.57 -8.78
N GLU A 152 7.90 9.53 -9.14
CA GLU A 152 8.85 10.14 -8.22
C GLU A 152 8.15 10.92 -7.11
N LEU A 153 7.21 11.79 -7.46
CA LEU A 153 6.47 12.62 -6.51
C LEU A 153 5.69 11.77 -5.50
N LEU A 154 4.99 10.74 -5.96
CA LEU A 154 4.27 9.81 -5.08
C LEU A 154 5.24 9.04 -4.17
N GLY A 155 6.40 8.62 -4.69
CA GLY A 155 7.42 7.94 -3.91
C GLY A 155 8.00 8.84 -2.81
N ALA A 156 8.32 10.09 -3.14
CA ALA A 156 8.81 11.09 -2.20
C ALA A 156 7.77 11.41 -1.12
N LEU A 157 6.50 11.63 -1.53
CA LEU A 157 5.38 11.85 -0.62
C LEU A 157 5.20 10.67 0.36
N ALA A 158 5.26 9.44 -0.13
CA ALA A 158 5.13 8.24 0.71
C ALA A 158 6.26 8.08 1.75
N ARG A 159 7.45 8.62 1.49
CA ARG A 159 8.60 8.58 2.40
C ARG A 159 8.75 9.85 3.26
N GLY A 160 7.97 10.89 2.99
CA GLY A 160 8.12 12.20 3.63
C GLY A 160 9.41 12.92 3.19
N GLU A 161 9.87 12.68 1.96
CA GLU A 161 11.09 13.25 1.39
C GLU A 161 10.77 14.38 0.41
N THR A 162 11.73 15.26 0.17
CA THR A 162 11.66 16.23 -0.94
C THR A 162 12.06 15.53 -2.26
N PRO A 163 11.25 15.60 -3.33
CA PRO A 163 11.61 15.06 -4.65
C PRO A 163 12.90 15.68 -5.19
N ARG A 164 13.64 14.97 -6.05
CA ARG A 164 14.77 15.59 -6.74
C ARG A 164 14.22 16.47 -7.86
N ALA A 165 14.85 17.63 -8.04
CA ALA A 165 14.53 18.58 -9.10
C ALA A 165 14.99 18.08 -10.47
#